data_AF-A0A529JUJ8-F1
#
_entry.id   AF-A0A529JUJ8-F1
#
_cell.length_a   1.000
_cell.length_b   1.000
_cell.length_c   1.000
_cell.angle_alpha   90.00
_cell.angle_beta   90.00
_cell.angle_gamma   90.00
#
_symmetry.space_group_name_H-M   'P 1'
#
loop_
_entity.id
_entity.type
_entity.pdbx_description
1 polymer ?
#
loop_
_entity_poly.entity_id
_entity_poly.type
_entity_poly.pdbx_seq_one_letter_code
_entity_poly.pdbx_strand_id
1 'polypeptide(L)' 'MQTYVALLYSIVLGEGRRLVMSDLKAMTGGLGLNNPRTLVATGNLVFETKETEIAALERRLETASEKTFGRHVDIIVR' A
#
# COMPACT_ATOMS: atom_id res chain seq x y z
N MET A 1 14.12 -12.65 0.46
CA MET A 1 12.93 -11.80 0.31
C MET A 1 11.95 -12.23 1.37
N GLN A 2 11.37 -11.29 2.10
CA GLN A 2 10.32 -11.55 3.07
C GLN A 2 8.98 -11.07 2.49
N THR A 3 7.91 -11.79 2.82
CA THR A 3 6.55 -11.46 2.41
C THR A 3 5.88 -10.69 3.54
N TYR A 4 5.30 -9.55 3.20
CA TYR A 4 4.57 -8.71 4.14
C TYR A 4 3.13 -8.50 3.69
N VAL A 5 2.29 -8.18 4.67
CA VAL A 5 0.93 -7.70 4.46
C VAL A 5 0.86 -6.25 4.95
N ALA A 6 0.49 -5.34 4.05
CA ALA A 6 0.10 -3.97 4.37
C ALA A 6 -1.42 -3.90 4.53
N LEU A 7 -1.85 -3.48 5.72
CA LEU A 7 -3.23 -3.29 6.09
C LEU A 7 -3.55 -1.80 6.04
N LEU A 8 -4.48 -1.41 5.16
CA LEU A 8 -4.89 -0.02 4.98
C LEU A 8 -6.03 0.29 5.94
N TYR A 9 -5.95 1.42 6.66
CA TYR A 9 -7.03 1.86 7.54
C TYR A 9 -8.32 2.20 6.80
N SER A 10 -8.21 2.73 5.58
CA SER A 10 -9.36 3.11 4.75
C SER A 10 -9.04 3.02 3.26
N ILE A 11 -10.05 2.65 2.47
CA ILE A 11 -10.03 2.72 1.00
C ILE A 11 -10.82 3.91 0.44
N VAL A 12 -11.39 4.74 1.31
CA VAL A 12 -12.15 5.93 0.92
C VAL A 12 -11.19 7.11 0.85
N LEU A 13 -11.04 7.69 -0.35
CA LEU A 13 -10.07 8.74 -0.66
C LEU A 13 -10.68 10.16 -0.64
N GLY A 14 -11.95 10.30 -0.24
CA GLY A 14 -12.72 11.55 -0.24
C GLY A 14 -13.78 11.63 -1.36
N GLU A 15 -14.83 12.43 -1.16
CA GLU A 15 -15.91 12.71 -2.14
C GLU A 15 -16.52 11.47 -2.84
N GLY A 16 -16.60 10.34 -2.13
CA GLY A 16 -17.10 9.08 -2.69
C GLY A 16 -16.11 8.34 -3.59
N ARG A 17 -14.92 8.89 -3.83
CA ARG A 17 -13.82 8.22 -4.53
C ARG A 17 -13.26 7.10 -3.66
N ARG A 18 -13.15 5.92 -4.26
CA ARG A 18 -12.52 4.74 -3.63
C ARG A 18 -11.20 4.42 -4.30
N LEU A 19 -10.29 3.86 -3.52
CA LEU A 19 -9.02 3.34 -4.01
C LEU A 19 -9.26 2.20 -5.00
N VAL A 20 -8.60 2.30 -6.15
CA VAL A 20 -8.64 1.27 -7.20
C VAL A 20 -7.48 0.30 -6.99
N MET A 21 -7.77 -1.00 -6.96
CA MET A 21 -6.76 -2.02 -6.65
C MET A 21 -5.64 -2.09 -7.69
N SER A 22 -5.92 -1.75 -8.96
CA SER A 22 -4.89 -1.64 -10.00
C SER A 22 -3.87 -0.56 -9.68
N ASP A 23 -4.34 0.59 -9.20
CA ASP A 23 -3.49 1.75 -8.91
C ASP A 23 -2.65 1.49 -7.67
N LEU A 24 -3.20 0.80 -6.67
CA LEU A 24 -2.45 0.33 -5.51
C LEU A 24 -1.32 -0.64 -5.90
N LYS A 25 -1.59 -1.58 -6.82
CA LYS A 25 -0.55 -2.47 -7.35
C LYS A 25 0.51 -1.70 -8.14
N ALA A 26 0.09 -0.74 -8.97
CA ALA A 26 0.99 0.09 -9.76
C ALA A 26 1.90 0.95 -8.87
N MET A 27 1.33 1.60 -7.84
CA MET A 27 2.08 2.35 -6.82
C MET A 27 3.11 1.46 -6.15
N THR A 28 2.72 0.26 -5.72
CA THR A 28 3.59 -0.72 -5.07
C THR A 28 4.75 -1.15 -5.98
N GLY A 29 4.46 -1.43 -7.25
CA GLY A 29 5.48 -1.72 -8.25
C GLY A 29 6.45 -0.56 -8.50
N GLY A 30 5.95 0.68 -8.51
CA GLY A 30 6.75 1.90 -8.60
C GLY A 30 7.69 2.12 -7.40
N LEU A 31 7.37 1.55 -6.24
CA LEU A 31 8.24 1.52 -5.07
C LEU A 31 9.31 0.41 -5.14
N GLY A 32 9.33 -0.42 -6.19
CA GLY A 32 10.24 -1.56 -6.29
C GLY A 32 9.92 -2.68 -5.31
N LEU A 33 8.69 -2.73 -4.81
CA LEU A 33 8.18 -3.86 -4.02
C LEU A 33 7.70 -4.95 -4.99
N ASN A 34 8.06 -6.19 -4.70
CA ASN A 34 7.90 -7.32 -5.62
C ASN A 34 6.57 -8.04 -5.37
N ASN A 35 6.07 -8.72 -6.40
CA ASN A 35 4.86 -9.56 -6.35
C ASN A 35 3.63 -8.92 -5.67
N PRO A 36 3.23 -7.67 -6.01
CA PRO A 36 2.11 -7.00 -5.38
C PRO A 36 0.78 -7.72 -5.67
N ARG A 37 0.07 -8.10 -4.61
CA ARG A 37 -1.25 -8.75 -4.66
C ARG A 37 -2.21 -8.04 -3.73
N THR A 38 -3.44 -7.82 -4.16
CA THR A 38 -4.48 -7.22 -3.32
C THR A 38 -5.40 -8.29 -2.76
N LEU A 39 -5.88 -8.10 -1.53
CA LEU A 39 -6.84 -8.98 -0.89
C LEU A 39 -8.27 -8.46 -1.13
N VAL A 40 -8.94 -9.00 -2.15
CA VAL A 40 -10.31 -8.63 -2.54
C VAL A 40 -10.39 -7.10 -2.79
N ALA A 41 -11.47 -6.44 -2.38
CA ALA A 41 -11.70 -5.00 -2.50
C ALA A 41 -11.57 -4.29 -1.15
N THR A 42 -10.68 -4.79 -0.29
CA THR A 42 -10.47 -4.26 1.06
C THR A 42 -9.34 -3.23 1.15
N GLY A 43 -8.55 -3.08 0.07
CA GLY A 43 -7.37 -2.21 0.06
C GLY A 43 -6.12 -2.85 0.61
N ASN A 44 -6.20 -4.02 1.23
CA ASN A 44 -5.03 -4.69 1.79
C ASN A 44 -4.13 -5.26 0.70
N LEU A 45 -2.83 -5.20 0.92
CA LEU A 45 -1.79 -5.50 -0.06
C LEU A 45 -0.80 -6.51 0.52
N VAL A 46 -0.42 -7.49 -0.29
CA VAL A 46 0.67 -8.43 -0.02
C VAL A 46 1.80 -8.13 -1.00
N PHE A 47 3.03 -8.02 -0.51
CA PHE A 47 4.20 -7.75 -1.33
C PHE A 47 5.45 -8.40 -0.74
N GLU A 48 6.52 -8.44 -1.54
CA GLU A 48 7.81 -9.01 -1.16
C GLU A 48 8.92 -7.97 -1.27
N THR A 49 9.81 -7.94 -0.27
CA THR A 49 10.94 -7.01 -0.27
C THR A 49 12.15 -7.60 0.46
N LYS A 50 13.31 -6.98 0.27
CA LYS A 50 14.53 -7.24 1.05
C LYS A 50 14.62 -6.33 2.28
N GLU A 51 13.87 -5.22 2.28
CA GLU A 51 13.76 -4.34 3.44
C GLU A 51 13.12 -5.09 4.62
N THR A 52 13.66 -4.86 5.81
CA THR A 52 13.23 -5.52 7.04
C THR A 52 12.76 -4.54 8.10
N GLU A 53 13.06 -3.26 7.93
CA GLU A 53 12.61 -2.21 8.83
C GLU A 53 11.14 -1.87 8.54
N ILE A 54 10.25 -2.35 9.43
CA ILE A 54 8.80 -2.24 9.27
C ILE A 54 8.35 -0.77 9.23
N ALA A 55 8.89 0.10 10.09
CA ALA A 55 8.47 1.50 10.14
C ALA A 55 8.84 2.26 8.86
N ALA A 56 9.96 1.92 8.23
CA ALA A 56 10.36 2.45 6.93
C ALA A 56 9.40 1.98 5.83
N LEU A 57 8.94 0.73 5.87
CA LEU A 57 7.95 0.24 4.93
C LEU A 57 6.60 0.95 5.09
N GLU A 58 6.11 1.09 6.32
CA GLU A 58 4.88 1.83 6.64
C GLU A 58 4.97 3.26 6.12
N ARG A 59 5.97 4.03 6.57
CA ARG A 59 6.17 5.43 6.16
C ARG A 59 6.29 5.59 4.65
N ARG A 60 6.96 4.65 3.97
CA ARG A 60 7.16 4.71 2.51
C ARG A 60 5.85 4.46 1.77
N LEU A 61 5.03 3.51 2.23
CA LEU A 61 3.71 3.24 1.65
C LEU A 61 2.73 4.39 1.90
N GLU A 62 2.73 4.96 3.10
CA GLU A 62 1.90 6.11 3.46
C GLU A 62 2.24 7.35 2.63
N THR A 63 3.54 7.67 2.53
CA THR A 63 4.03 8.78 1.70
C THR A 63 3.67 8.58 0.22
N ALA A 64 3.76 7.34 -0.27
CA ALA A 64 3.36 7.02 -1.64
C ALA A 64 1.86 7.15 -1.85
N SER A 65 1.06 6.78 -0.86
CA SER A 65 -0.40 6.89 -0.88
C SER A 65 -0.84 8.35 -0.97
N GLU A 66 -0.22 9.23 -0.17
CA GLU A 66 -0.48 10.67 -0.24
C GLU A 66 -0.12 11.24 -1.63
N LYS A 67 1.03 10.88 -2.19
CA LYS A 67 1.46 11.36 -3.51
C LYS A 67 0.58 10.82 -4.66
N THR A 68 0.17 9.56 -4.59
CA THR A 68 -0.55 8.89 -5.69
C THR A 68 -2.04 9.19 -5.64
N PHE A 69 -2.61 9.20 -4.43
CA PHE A 69 -4.04 9.31 -4.22
C PHE A 69 -4.46 10.69 -3.70
N GLY A 70 -3.52 11.58 -3.34
CA GLY A 70 -3.84 12.90 -2.78
C GLY A 70 -4.41 12.82 -1.36
N ARG A 71 -4.21 11.70 -0.67
CA ARG A 71 -4.72 11.48 0.69
C ARG A 71 -3.76 10.58 1.47
N HIS A 72 -3.40 11.02 2.67
CA HIS A 72 -2.74 10.17 3.64
C HIS A 72 -3.68 9.06 4.11
N VAL A 73 -3.21 7.82 4.05
CA VAL A 73 -3.90 6.62 4.54
C VAL A 73 -2.92 5.93 5.47
N ASP A 74 -3.31 5.74 6.73
CA ASP A 74 -2.48 5.01 7.70
C ASP A 74 -2.36 3.53 7.28
N ILE A 75 -1.14 3.01 7.31
CA ILE A 75 -0.82 1.66 6.84
C ILE A 75 -0.02 0.93 7.90
N ILE A 76 -0.50 -0.26 8.28
CA ILE A 76 0.20 -1.15 9.20
C ILE A 76 0.82 -2.30 8.41
N VAL A 77 2.11 -2.56 8.61
CA VAL A 77 2.83 -3.67 7.94
C VAL A 77 3.07 -4.83 8.92
N ARG A 78 2.81 -6.06 8.48
CA ARG A 78 3.00 -7.31 9.24
C ARG A 78 3.65 -8.39 8.41
#